data_AF-A0A7J6V9B5-F1
#
_entry.id   AF-A0A7J6V9B5-F1
#
_cell.length_a   1.000
_cell.length_b   1.000
_cell.length_c   1.000
_cell.angle_alpha   90.00
_cell.angle_beta   90.00
_cell.angle_gamma   90.00
#
_symmetry.space_group_name_H-M   'P 1'
#
loop_
_entity.id
_entity.type
_entity.pdbx_description
1 polymer ?
#
loop_
_entity_poly.entity_id
_entity_poly.type
_entity_poly.pdbx_seq_one_letter_code
_entity_poly.pdbx_strand_id
1 'polypeptide(L)'
;MTTCLFVLALSLSLLGDGKAGITMDIISVCGNVAFFSVGIGPVCWVLTSEIFPLKYRAQASAPGAVGNRLCSGLVAMSFLSVSPAITPGGTFFIFSVISALSIVFVYIYVPETKGKSLEQIELLFEKGVDWQRGEIELGDV
;
A
#
# COMPACT_ATOMS: atom_id res chain seq x y z
N MET A 1 -0.91 -9.79 -0.71
CA MET A 1 -1.40 -8.80 -1.70
C MET A 1 -0.66 -8.95 -3.03
N THR A 2 0.63 -8.64 -3.11
CA THR A 2 1.44 -8.73 -4.35
C THR A 2 1.46 -10.14 -4.97
N THR A 3 1.60 -11.17 -4.13
CA THR A 3 1.53 -12.58 -4.55
C THR A 3 0.17 -12.96 -5.12
N CYS A 4 -0.93 -12.49 -4.51
CA CYS A 4 -2.28 -12.70 -5.01
C CYS A 4 -2.51 -12.04 -6.38
N LEU A 5 -2.00 -10.82 -6.58
CA LEU A 5 -2.07 -10.13 -7.87
C LEU A 5 -1.23 -10.81 -8.95
N PHE A 6 -0.07 -11.33 -8.59
CA PHE A 6 0.78 -12.08 -9.50
C PHE A 6 0.12 -13.41 -9.93
N VAL A 7 -0.44 -14.15 -8.97
CA VAL A 7 -1.19 -15.39 -9.24
C VAL A 7 -2.41 -15.09 -10.12
N LEU A 8 -3.15 -14.02 -9.84
CA LEU A 8 -4.28 -13.57 -10.66
C LEU A 8 -3.84 -13.24 -12.10
N ALA A 9 -2.75 -12.47 -12.26
CA ALA A 9 -2.22 -12.13 -13.58
C ALA A 9 -1.76 -13.37 -14.36
N LEU A 10 -1.12 -14.32 -13.69
CA LEU A 10 -0.65 -15.58 -14.29
C LEU A 10 -1.81 -16.51 -14.65
N SER A 11 -2.82 -16.62 -13.78
CA SER A 11 -4.05 -17.41 -14.00
C SER A 11 -4.82 -16.90 -15.22
N LEU A 12 -5.05 -15.58 -15.30
CA LEU A 12 -5.69 -14.94 -16.46
C LEU A 12 -4.87 -15.09 -17.76
N SER A 13 -3.55 -15.16 -17.67
CA SER A 13 -2.68 -15.28 -18.86
C SER A 13 -2.51 -16.72 -19.35
N LEU A 14 -2.63 -17.73 -18.48
CA LEU A 14 -2.36 -19.14 -18.82
C LEU A 14 -3.60 -20.03 -18.87
N LEU A 15 -4.62 -19.79 -18.04
CA LEU A 15 -5.71 -20.75 -17.80
C LEU A 15 -7.02 -20.44 -18.53
N GLY A 16 -7.23 -19.19 -18.98
CA GLY A 16 -8.41 -18.80 -19.77
C GLY A 16 -9.77 -19.19 -19.15
N ASP A 17 -10.84 -19.21 -19.96
CA ASP A 17 -12.26 -19.43 -19.56
C ASP A 17 -12.59 -20.82 -18.98
N GLY A 18 -11.60 -21.59 -18.53
CA GLY A 18 -11.82 -22.85 -17.80
C GLY A 18 -12.43 -22.62 -16.42
N LYS A 19 -13.33 -23.52 -15.98
CA LYS A 19 -13.92 -23.48 -14.62
C LYS A 19 -12.87 -23.38 -13.50
N ALA A 20 -11.72 -24.01 -13.71
CA ALA A 20 -10.58 -23.95 -12.79
C ALA A 20 -9.92 -22.55 -12.75
N GLY A 21 -9.79 -21.88 -13.90
CA GLY A 21 -9.25 -20.51 -13.99
C GLY A 21 -10.14 -19.51 -13.26
N ILE A 22 -11.45 -19.54 -13.53
CA ILE A 22 -12.42 -18.66 -12.86
C ILE A 22 -12.39 -18.83 -11.33
N THR A 23 -12.29 -20.07 -10.85
CA THR A 23 -12.21 -20.35 -9.41
C THR A 23 -10.93 -19.80 -8.78
N MET A 24 -9.79 -19.98 -9.45
CA MET A 24 -8.49 -19.44 -9.00
C MET A 24 -8.47 -17.91 -8.98
N ASP A 25 -9.11 -17.27 -9.96
CA ASP A 25 -9.21 -15.82 -10.05
C ASP A 25 -10.03 -15.25 -8.88
N ILE A 26 -11.20 -15.84 -8.61
CA ILE A 26 -12.06 -15.43 -7.49
C ILE A 26 -11.30 -15.56 -6.16
N ILE A 27 -10.64 -16.69 -5.91
CA ILE A 27 -9.86 -16.89 -4.68
C ILE A 27 -8.73 -15.86 -4.57
N SER A 28 -8.04 -15.58 -5.67
CA SER A 28 -6.93 -14.62 -5.70
C SER A 28 -7.40 -13.18 -5.45
N VAL A 29 -8.53 -12.78 -6.03
CA VAL A 29 -9.14 -11.45 -5.79
C VAL A 29 -9.60 -11.33 -4.34
N CYS A 30 -10.31 -12.33 -3.81
CA CYS A 30 -10.76 -12.34 -2.42
C CYS A 30 -9.57 -12.27 -1.44
N GLY A 31 -8.52 -13.06 -1.69
CA GLY A 31 -7.28 -13.01 -0.92
C GLY A 31 -6.63 -11.62 -0.98
N ASN A 32 -6.56 -11.01 -2.16
CA ASN A 32 -6.02 -9.66 -2.32
C ASN A 32 -6.78 -8.64 -1.46
N VAL A 33 -8.11 -8.66 -1.47
CA VAL A 33 -8.94 -7.76 -0.66
C VAL A 33 -8.76 -7.99 0.83
N ALA A 34 -8.68 -9.25 1.27
CA ALA A 34 -8.43 -9.60 2.68
C ALA A 34 -7.09 -9.05 3.17
N PHE A 35 -6.01 -9.26 2.40
CA PHE A 35 -4.69 -8.72 2.76
C PHE A 35 -4.63 -7.19 2.71
N PHE A 36 -5.34 -6.56 1.77
CA PHE A 36 -5.44 -5.10 1.72
C PHE A 36 -6.14 -4.54 2.97
N SER A 37 -7.22 -5.19 3.38
CA SER A 37 -8.03 -4.78 4.54
C SER A 37 -7.28 -4.90 5.86
N VAL A 38 -6.43 -5.93 6.03
CA VAL A 38 -5.64 -6.13 7.24
C VAL A 38 -4.34 -5.32 7.22
N GLY A 39 -3.75 -5.12 6.05
CA GLY A 39 -2.43 -4.50 5.90
C GLY A 39 -2.52 -3.01 5.54
N ILE A 40 -2.22 -2.71 4.27
CA ILE A 40 -1.92 -1.35 3.81
C ILE A 40 -3.12 -0.39 3.92
N GLY A 41 -4.35 -0.90 3.92
CA GLY A 41 -5.56 -0.09 4.06
C GLY A 41 -5.56 0.71 5.37
N PRO A 42 -5.75 0.08 6.53
CA PRO A 42 -5.78 0.77 7.82
C PRO A 42 -4.41 1.33 8.21
N VAL A 43 -3.31 0.63 7.93
CA VAL A 43 -1.96 1.05 8.38
C VAL A 43 -1.57 2.40 7.80
N CYS A 44 -1.84 2.67 6.52
CA CYS A 44 -1.54 3.97 5.92
C CYS A 44 -2.31 5.12 6.59
N TRP A 45 -3.57 4.90 6.97
CA TRP A 45 -4.37 5.92 7.66
C TRP A 45 -3.87 6.17 9.08
N VAL A 46 -3.51 5.09 9.80
CA VAL A 46 -2.94 5.19 11.15
C VAL A 46 -1.61 5.92 11.12
N LEU A 47 -0.69 5.51 10.24
CA LEU A 47 0.61 6.14 10.08
C LEU A 47 0.49 7.64 9.77
N THR A 48 -0.43 8.01 8.87
CA THR A 48 -0.72 9.41 8.55
C THR A 48 -1.17 10.20 9.78
N SER A 49 -1.89 9.58 10.71
CA SER A 49 -2.33 10.22 11.96
C SER A 49 -1.24 10.34 13.02
N GLU A 50 -0.23 9.46 12.97
CA GLU A 50 0.89 9.39 13.92
C GLU A 50 2.06 10.30 13.52
N ILE A 51 2.37 10.38 12.22
CA ILE A 51 3.49 11.19 11.70
C ILE A 51 3.21 12.69 11.84
N PHE A 52 1.96 13.13 11.71
CA PHE A 52 1.64 14.56 11.68
C PHE A 52 1.35 15.13 13.08
N PRO A 53 1.97 16.28 13.41
CA PRO A 53 1.77 16.94 14.70
C PRO A 53 0.31 17.33 14.89
N LEU A 54 -0.18 17.22 16.14
CA LEU A 54 -1.59 17.41 16.51
C LEU A 54 -2.19 18.70 15.96
N LYS A 55 -1.41 19.79 15.95
CA LYS A 55 -1.84 21.13 15.51
C LYS A 55 -2.13 21.23 14.01
N TYR A 56 -1.44 20.44 13.18
CA TYR A 56 -1.51 20.53 11.72
C TYR A 56 -1.99 19.24 11.05
N ARG A 57 -2.31 18.19 11.81
CA ARG A 57 -2.72 16.87 11.30
C ARG A 57 -3.83 16.94 10.25
N ALA A 58 -4.86 17.75 10.49
CA ALA A 58 -5.96 17.88 9.53
C ALA A 58 -5.51 18.52 8.20
N GLN A 59 -4.67 19.56 8.28
CA GLN A 59 -4.14 20.25 7.10
C GLN A 59 -3.12 19.41 6.34
N ALA A 60 -2.32 18.61 7.04
CA ALA A 60 -1.30 17.74 6.46
C ALA A 60 -1.88 16.43 5.88
N SER A 61 -2.93 15.87 6.49
CA SER A 61 -3.61 14.65 5.98
C SER A 61 -4.54 14.92 4.79
N ALA A 62 -5.11 16.13 4.67
CA ALA A 62 -5.97 16.52 3.56
C ALA A 62 -5.35 16.32 2.17
N PRO A 63 -4.14 16.81 1.84
CA PRO A 63 -3.52 16.59 0.54
C PRO A 63 -3.24 15.10 0.27
N GLY A 64 -2.92 14.31 1.29
CA GLY A 64 -2.78 12.85 1.18
C GLY A 64 -4.09 12.17 0.80
N ALA A 65 -5.20 12.55 1.44
CA ALA A 65 -6.53 12.05 1.12
C ALA A 65 -6.97 12.44 -0.30
N VAL A 66 -6.71 13.70 -0.71
CA VAL A 66 -6.98 14.18 -2.08
C VAL A 66 -6.14 13.40 -3.08
N GLY A 67 -4.84 13.23 -2.84
CA GLY A 67 -3.94 12.44 -3.67
C GLY A 67 -4.44 11.00 -3.83
N ASN A 68 -4.86 10.34 -2.74
CA ASN A 68 -5.43 9.00 -2.79
C ASN A 68 -6.70 8.93 -3.65
N ARG A 69 -7.60 9.92 -3.53
CA ARG A 69 -8.82 9.99 -4.35
C ARG A 69 -8.51 10.24 -5.82
N LEU A 70 -7.55 11.12 -6.12
CA LEU A 70 -7.09 11.39 -7.47
C LEU A 70 -6.45 10.14 -8.09
N CYS A 71 -5.53 9.46 -7.39
CA CYS A 71 -4.94 8.21 -7.84
C CYS A 71 -6.00 7.13 -8.09
N SER A 72 -6.99 7.00 -7.19
CA SER A 72 -8.10 6.06 -7.38
C SER A 72 -8.91 6.38 -8.64
N GLY A 73 -9.20 7.65 -8.90
CA GLY A 73 -9.88 8.11 -10.11
C GLY A 73 -9.06 7.86 -11.38
N LEU A 74 -7.77 8.16 -11.35
CA LEU A 74 -6.86 7.90 -12.47
C LEU A 74 -6.76 6.42 -12.79
N VAL A 75 -6.66 5.55 -11.76
CA VAL A 75 -6.65 4.10 -11.95
C VAL A 75 -7.97 3.63 -12.54
N ALA A 76 -9.12 4.12 -12.07
CA ALA A 76 -10.43 3.76 -12.61
C ALA A 76 -10.58 4.18 -14.09
N MET A 77 -10.18 5.40 -14.45
CA MET A 77 -10.21 5.90 -15.83
C MET A 77 -9.23 5.14 -16.74
N SER A 78 -8.02 4.90 -16.26
CA SER A 78 -6.98 4.18 -16.98
C SER A 78 -7.40 2.73 -17.19
N PHE A 79 -7.95 2.07 -16.17
CA PHE A 79 -8.45 0.70 -16.26
C PHE A 79 -9.56 0.59 -17.32
N LEU A 80 -10.52 1.52 -17.34
CA LEU A 80 -11.60 1.51 -18.32
C LEU A 80 -11.09 1.68 -19.75
N SER A 81 -10.01 2.46 -19.94
CA SER A 81 -9.40 2.69 -21.25
C SER A 81 -8.44 1.57 -21.68
N VAL A 82 -7.74 0.95 -20.74
CA VAL A 82 -6.68 -0.05 -20.97
C VAL A 82 -7.22 -1.49 -21.00
N SER A 83 -8.29 -1.78 -20.27
CA SER A 83 -8.94 -3.10 -20.24
C SER A 83 -9.26 -3.66 -21.65
N PRO A 84 -9.82 -2.88 -22.60
CA PRO A 84 -10.05 -3.38 -23.96
C PRO A 84 -8.78 -3.46 -24.83
N ALA A 85 -7.66 -2.83 -24.43
CA ALA A 85 -6.46 -2.70 -25.28
C ALA A 85 -5.33 -3.69 -24.94
N ILE A 86 -5.14 -4.08 -23.68
CA ILE A 86 -3.94 -4.82 -23.23
C ILE A 86 -4.21 -6.23 -22.65
N THR A 87 -5.48 -6.67 -22.66
CA THR A 87 -5.96 -7.90 -21.99
C THR A 87 -5.97 -7.76 -20.45
N PRO A 88 -6.96 -8.34 -19.73
CA PRO A 88 -7.04 -8.19 -18.27
C PRO A 88 -5.78 -8.68 -17.53
N GLY A 89 -5.16 -9.78 -17.99
CA GLY A 89 -3.94 -10.33 -17.38
C GLY A 89 -2.76 -9.35 -17.36
N GLY A 90 -2.54 -8.59 -18.45
CA GLY A 90 -1.49 -7.58 -18.53
C GLY A 90 -1.72 -6.41 -17.58
N THR A 91 -2.98 -6.03 -17.36
CA THR A 91 -3.34 -4.94 -16.43
C THR A 91 -3.06 -5.34 -14.98
N PHE A 92 -3.41 -6.56 -14.58
CA PHE A 92 -3.11 -7.06 -13.23
C PHE A 92 -1.61 -7.28 -12.99
N PHE A 93 -0.84 -7.59 -14.03
CA PHE A 93 0.62 -7.67 -13.93
C PHE A 93 1.22 -6.32 -13.56
N ILE A 94 0.78 -5.23 -14.21
CA ILE A 94 1.21 -3.86 -13.87
C ILE A 94 0.87 -3.53 -12.41
N PHE A 95 -0.34 -3.89 -11.94
CA PHE A 95 -0.70 -3.69 -10.54
C PHE A 95 0.15 -4.52 -9.57
N SER A 96 0.56 -5.74 -9.95
CA SER A 96 1.49 -6.53 -9.14
C SER A 96 2.85 -5.85 -9.03
N VAL A 97 3.39 -5.31 -10.13
CA VAL A 97 4.66 -4.56 -10.11
C VAL A 97 4.57 -3.31 -9.24
N ILE A 98 3.52 -2.51 -9.39
CA ILE A 98 3.29 -1.32 -8.56
C ILE A 98 3.17 -1.70 -7.08
N SER A 99 2.47 -2.80 -6.78
CA SER A 99 2.35 -3.35 -5.43
C SER A 99 3.69 -3.83 -4.86
N ALA A 100 4.57 -4.39 -5.68
CA ALA A 100 5.92 -4.76 -5.24
C ALA A 100 6.77 -3.51 -4.94
N LEU A 101 6.69 -2.48 -5.79
CA LEU A 101 7.38 -1.20 -5.58
C LEU A 101 6.89 -0.49 -4.31
N SER A 102 5.61 -0.57 -3.97
CA SER A 102 5.09 0.01 -2.74
C SER A 102 5.66 -0.67 -1.49
N ILE A 103 5.88 -1.98 -1.51
CA ILE A 103 6.56 -2.70 -0.42
C ILE A 103 7.99 -2.19 -0.24
N VAL A 104 8.74 -2.04 -1.34
CA VAL A 104 10.11 -1.52 -1.29
C VAL A 104 10.13 -0.08 -0.75
N PHE A 105 9.20 0.75 -1.19
CA PHE A 105 9.06 2.12 -0.69
C PHE A 105 8.79 2.15 0.83
N VAL A 106 7.82 1.36 1.31
CA VAL A 106 7.51 1.28 2.75
C VAL A 106 8.73 0.79 3.53
N TYR A 107 9.42 -0.24 3.04
CA TYR A 107 10.58 -0.79 3.72
C TYR A 107 11.76 0.18 3.86
N ILE A 108 11.94 1.11 2.91
CA ILE A 108 13.07 2.05 2.90
C ILE A 108 12.71 3.37 3.58
N TYR A 109 11.52 3.92 3.32
CA TYR A 109 11.18 5.30 3.67
C TYR A 109 10.25 5.43 4.86
N VAL A 110 9.54 4.37 5.27
CA VAL A 110 8.58 4.45 6.38
C VAL A 110 9.25 4.06 7.70
N PRO A 111 9.40 4.98 8.67
CA PRO A 111 9.84 4.64 10.03
C PRO A 111 8.81 3.78 10.75
N GLU A 112 9.28 2.87 11.61
CA GLU A 112 8.41 2.13 12.52
C GLU A 112 7.93 3.06 13.66
N THR A 113 6.62 3.34 13.69
CA THR A 113 5.98 4.20 14.68
C THR A 113 5.36 3.42 15.83
N LYS A 114 5.29 2.09 15.75
CA LYS A 114 4.67 1.25 16.78
C LYS A 114 5.36 1.38 18.14
N GLY A 115 4.57 1.67 19.16
CA GLY A 115 5.02 1.72 20.56
C GLY A 115 5.76 3.01 20.95
N LYS A 116 5.79 4.03 20.09
CA LYS A 116 6.36 5.34 20.39
C LYS A 116 5.26 6.34 20.75
N SER A 117 5.55 7.27 21.67
CA SER A 117 4.63 8.39 21.94
C SER A 117 4.63 9.37 20.76
N LEU A 118 3.54 10.13 20.59
CA LEU A 118 3.46 11.17 19.55
C LEU A 118 4.59 12.20 19.65
N GLU A 119 5.03 12.51 20.88
CA GLU A 119 6.16 13.43 21.14
C GLU A 119 7.50 12.83 20.67
N GLN A 120 7.73 11.53 20.88
CA GLN A 120 8.92 10.84 20.37
C GLN A 120 8.93 10.80 18.83
N ILE A 121 7.77 10.62 18.21
CA ILE A 121 7.64 10.65 16.74
C ILE A 121 7.89 12.06 16.21
N GLU A 122 7.41 13.11 16.88
CA GLU A 122 7.66 14.50 16.49
C GLU A 122 9.16 14.85 16.56
N LEU A 123 9.87 14.37 17.59
CA LEU A 123 11.33 14.50 17.72
C LEU A 123 12.11 13.76 16.62
N LEU A 124 11.59 12.64 16.10
CA LEU A 124 12.18 11.90 14.97
C LEU A 124 12.21 12.76 13.68
N PHE A 125 11.31 13.72 13.54
CA PHE A 125 11.20 14.60 12.37
C PHE A 125 11.76 16.01 12.61
N GLU A 126 12.20 16.32 13.83
CA GLU A 126 12.83 17.60 14.17
C GLU A 126 14.34 17.58 13.82
N LYS A 127 14.84 18.67 13.20
CA LYS A 127 16.14 18.73 12.51
C LYS A 127 17.33 18.25 13.37
N GLY A 128 17.97 17.15 12.95
CA GLY A 128 19.36 16.85 13.34
C GLY A 128 19.73 15.40 13.63
N VAL A 129 18.79 14.44 13.56
CA VAL A 129 19.10 13.05 13.89
C VAL A 129 19.39 12.26 12.62
N ASP A 130 20.65 11.84 12.49
CA ASP A 130 21.11 10.93 11.44
C ASP A 130 20.31 9.63 11.50
N TRP A 131 19.88 9.13 10.34
CA TRP A 131 18.92 8.04 10.23
C TRP A 131 19.62 6.70 10.47
N GLN A 132 20.11 6.49 11.70
CA GLN A 132 20.69 5.23 12.12
C GLN A 132 19.57 4.24 12.43
N ARG A 133 19.41 3.31 11.48
CA ARG A 133 18.60 2.11 11.56
C ARG A 133 19.17 1.17 12.64
N GLY A 134 18.96 1.51 13.89
CA GLY A 134 19.27 0.68 15.05
C GLY A 134 18.10 0.75 15.99
N GLU A 135 17.62 -0.42 16.42
CA GLU A 135 16.70 -0.56 17.54
C GLU A 135 17.01 0.48 18.61
N ILE A 136 16.09 1.43 18.79
CA ILE A 136 16.03 2.14 20.05
C ILE A 136 15.44 1.12 21.02
N GLU A 137 16.30 0.26 21.57
CA GLU A 137 16.10 -0.36 22.86
C GLU A 137 15.91 0.80 23.85
N LEU A 138 14.66 1.20 24.07
CA LEU A 138 14.29 2.04 25.18
C LEU A 138 14.41 1.15 26.42
N GLY A 139 15.59 1.22 27.03
CA GLY A 139 15.79 0.75 28.40
C GLY A 139 14.72 1.36 29.30
N ASP A 140 14.15 0.50 30.13
CA ASP A 140 13.16 0.82 31.15
C ASP A 140 13.52 2.09 31.93
N VAL A 141 12.61 3.07 31.90
CA VAL A 141 12.38 4.02 33.00
C VAL A 141 10.90 4.33 33.15
#